data_AF-A0A3N5UZ43-F1
#
_entry.id   AF-A0A3N5UZ43-F1
#
_cell.length_a   1.000
_cell.length_b   1.000
_cell.length_c   1.000
_cell.angle_alpha   90.00
_cell.angle_beta   90.00
_cell.angle_gamma   90.00
#
_symmetry.space_group_name_H-M   'P 1'
#
loop_
_entity.id
_entity.type
_entity.pdbx_description
1 polymer ?
#
loop_
_entity_poly.entity_id
_entity_poly.type
_entity_poly.pdbx_seq_one_letter_code
_entity_poly.pdbx_strand_id
1 'polypeptide(L)' 'MPAVPEYEIYAMKYAERQADLSTFMLGVEPGRETITIDYFVWLVQGGSEPIVVDTGFTPQIAQARQRKYRTSPADQL' A
#
# COMPACT_ATOMS: atom_id res chain seq x y z
N MET A 1 7.10 -30.68 19.14
CA MET A 1 6.34 -29.73 18.30
C MET A 1 7.35 -29.02 17.41
N PRO A 2 7.10 -28.85 16.10
CA PRO A 2 7.95 -28.00 15.29
C PRO A 2 7.96 -26.59 15.88
N ALA A 3 9.09 -25.89 15.78
CA ALA A 3 9.18 -24.50 16.20
C ALA A 3 8.19 -23.65 15.39
N VAL A 4 7.55 -22.69 16.05
CA VAL A 4 6.72 -21.71 15.35
C VAL A 4 7.66 -20.81 14.54
N PRO A 5 7.47 -20.67 13.22
CA PRO A 5 8.32 -19.80 12.42
C PRO A 5 8.18 -18.34 12.86
N GLU A 6 9.31 -17.65 12.95
CA GLU A 6 9.34 -16.19 13.08
C GLU A 6 9.08 -15.59 11.70
N TYR A 7 8.21 -14.56 11.66
CA TYR A 7 7.88 -13.89 10.40
C TYR A 7 8.40 -12.46 10.38
N GLU A 8 8.99 -12.09 9.24
CA GLU A 8 9.31 -10.71 8.90
C GLU A 8 8.24 -10.18 7.94
N ILE A 9 7.81 -8.94 8.16
CA ILE A 9 6.75 -8.30 7.38
C ILE A 9 7.30 -7.01 6.78
N TYR A 10 7.28 -6.94 5.45
CA TYR A 10 7.79 -5.82 4.67
C TYR A 10 6.64 -5.05 4.04
N ALA A 11 6.55 -3.75 4.33
CA ALA A 11 5.60 -2.85 3.68
C ALA A 11 6.26 -2.20 2.44
N MET A 12 5.83 -2.61 1.25
CA MET A 12 6.42 -2.17 -0.01
C MET A 12 5.57 -1.07 -0.65
N LYS A 13 6.03 0.19 -0.53
CA LYS A 13 5.33 1.34 -1.10
C LYS A 13 5.46 1.36 -2.62
N TYR A 14 4.34 1.30 -3.35
CA TYR A 14 4.36 1.29 -4.81
C TYR A 14 3.70 2.51 -5.46
N ALA A 15 2.90 3.28 -4.72
CA ALA A 15 2.27 4.50 -5.21
C ALA A 15 1.90 5.46 -4.08
N GLU A 16 1.54 6.70 -4.43
CA GLU A 16 0.99 7.68 -3.49
C GLU A 16 -0.03 8.61 -4.19
N ARG A 17 -0.85 9.31 -3.41
CA ARG A 17 -1.64 10.45 -3.90
C ARG A 17 -1.81 11.50 -2.82
N GLN A 18 -2.15 12.71 -3.21
CA GLN A 18 -2.72 13.69 -2.29
C GLN A 18 -4.22 13.43 -2.11
N ALA A 19 -4.73 13.71 -0.92
CA ALA A 19 -6.12 13.53 -0.57
C ALA A 19 -6.56 14.59 0.44
N ASP A 20 -7.80 15.01 0.34
CA ASP A 20 -8.43 15.82 1.38
C ASP A 20 -8.71 14.94 2.61
N LEU A 21 -8.29 15.38 3.80
CA LEU A 21 -8.48 14.64 5.05
C LEU A 21 -9.96 14.33 5.34
N SER A 22 -10.87 15.22 4.93
CA SER A 22 -12.32 15.04 5.10
C SER A 22 -12.87 13.81 4.37
N THR A 23 -12.14 13.25 3.40
CA THR A 23 -12.52 11.99 2.73
C THR A 23 -12.35 10.75 3.61
N PHE A 24 -11.63 10.88 4.74
CA PHE A 24 -11.34 9.78 5.67
C PHE A 24 -11.87 10.01 7.07
N MET A 25 -12.01 11.28 7.48
CA MET A 25 -12.39 11.65 8.84
C MET A 25 -13.73 12.38 8.86
N LEU A 26 -14.69 11.83 9.60
CA LEU A 26 -15.99 12.47 9.80
C LEU A 26 -15.84 13.74 10.66
N GLY A 27 -16.55 14.80 10.26
CA GLY A 27 -16.56 16.07 10.99
C GLY A 27 -15.42 17.04 10.66
N VAL A 28 -14.52 16.67 9.74
CA VAL A 28 -13.49 17.58 9.21
C VAL A 28 -14.06 18.41 8.07
N GLU A 29 -13.84 19.73 8.10
CA GLU A 29 -14.26 20.65 7.04
C GLU A 29 -13.48 20.35 5.73
N PRO A 30 -14.17 20.12 4.59
CA PRO A 30 -13.52 19.89 3.31
C PRO A 30 -12.63 21.06 2.87
N GLY A 31 -11.50 20.74 2.24
CA GLY A 31 -10.56 21.69 1.65
C GLY A 31 -9.57 22.32 2.64
N ARG A 32 -9.68 22.02 3.94
CA ARG A 32 -8.81 22.58 4.99
C ARG A 32 -7.43 21.93 5.05
N GLU A 33 -7.38 20.62 4.89
CA GLU A 33 -6.16 19.84 5.09
C GLU A 33 -5.99 18.81 3.99
N THR A 34 -4.81 18.82 3.38
CA THR A 34 -4.39 17.84 2.39
C THR A 34 -3.36 16.92 3.01
N ILE A 35 -3.59 15.62 2.92
CA ILE A 35 -2.70 14.56 3.39
C ILE A 35 -2.16 13.76 2.22
N THR A 36 -1.00 13.14 2.42
CA THR A 36 -0.46 12.15 1.49
C THR A 36 -0.94 10.76 1.90
N ILE A 37 -1.50 10.03 0.94
CA ILE A 37 -1.90 8.63 1.09
C ILE A 37 -0.93 7.76 0.31
N ASP A 38 -0.25 6.88 1.02
CA ASP A 38 0.67 5.90 0.47
C ASP A 38 -0.03 4.55 0.25
N TYR A 39 0.29 3.90 -0.85
CA TYR A 39 -0.22 2.57 -1.19
C TYR A 39 0.89 1.53 -1.06
N PHE A 40 0.58 0.43 -0.40
CA PHE A 40 1.51 -0.65 -0.10
C PHE A 40 0.97 -1.99 -0.57
N VAL A 41 1.88 -2.89 -0.92
CA VAL A 41 1.68 -4.35 -0.90
C VAL A 41 2.61 -4.90 0.17
N TRP A 42 2.23 -5.99 0.83
CA TRP A 42 2.97 -6.52 1.96
C TRP A 42 3.56 -7.88 1.61
N LEU A 43 4.84 -8.08 1.93
CA LEU A 43 5.52 -9.36 1.81
C LEU A 43 5.78 -9.91 3.22
N VAL A 44 5.35 -11.14 3.46
CA VAL A 44 5.53 -11.86 4.72
C VAL A 44 6.43 -13.06 4.48
N GLN A 45 7.60 -13.09 5.14
CA GLN A 45 8.64 -14.12 4.97
C GLN A 45 8.93 -14.82 6.29
N GLY A 46 9.41 -16.06 6.25
CA GLY A 46 9.84 -16.83 7.43
C GLY A 46 9.18 -18.21 7.58
N GLY A 47 8.04 -18.43 6.93
CA GLY A 47 7.38 -19.74 6.82
C GLY A 47 7.97 -20.62 5.73
N SER A 48 7.27 -21.71 5.40
CA SER A 48 7.66 -22.61 4.30
C SER A 48 7.60 -21.93 2.92
N GLU A 49 6.73 -20.95 2.77
CA GLU A 49 6.55 -20.16 1.54
C GLU A 49 6.32 -18.68 1.89
N PRO A 50 6.78 -17.74 1.04
CA PRO A 50 6.47 -16.33 1.21
C PRO A 50 5.00 -16.05 0.89
N ILE A 51 4.40 -15.12 1.63
CA ILE A 51 3.02 -14.68 1.42
C ILE A 51 3.03 -13.23 0.95
N VAL A 52 2.31 -12.96 -0.13
CA VAL A 52 2.03 -11.59 -0.59
C VAL A 52 0.60 -11.24 -0.19
N VAL A 53 0.43 -10.09 0.48
CA VAL A 53 -0.89 -9.57 0.87
C VAL A 53 -1.21 -8.32 0.06
N ASP A 54 -2.40 -8.31 -0.53
CA ASP A 54 -2.88 -7.36 -1.54
C ASP A 54 -2.18 -7.56 -2.92
N THR A 55 -2.78 -6.99 -3.95
CA THR A 55 -2.28 -7.02 -5.34
C THR A 55 -2.03 -5.63 -5.90
N GLY A 56 -2.40 -4.60 -5.15
CA GLY A 56 -2.29 -3.22 -5.58
C GLY A 56 -3.14 -2.91 -6.82
N PHE A 57 -2.68 -1.98 -7.65
CA PHE A 57 -3.35 -1.60 -8.90
C PHE A 57 -2.35 -1.37 -10.03
N THR A 58 -2.82 -1.50 -11.26
CA THR A 58 -1.99 -1.32 -12.46
C THR A 58 -1.62 0.14 -12.71
N PRO A 59 -0.56 0.43 -13.50
CA PRO A 59 -0.21 1.79 -13.91
C PRO A 59 -1.38 2.53 -14.60
N GLN A 60 -2.20 1.82 -15.38
CA GLN A 60 -3.36 2.39 -16.08
C GLN A 60 -4.43 2.87 -15.09
N ILE A 61 -4.70 2.09 -14.04
CA ILE A 61 -5.61 2.50 -12.96
C ILE A 61 -5.00 3.66 -12.15
N ALA A 62 -3.69 3.66 -11.95
CA ALA A 62 -3.00 4.77 -11.30
C ALA A 62 -3.22 6.09 -12.06
N GLN A 63 -3.01 6.07 -13.37
CA GLN A 63 -3.22 7.22 -14.24
C GLN A 63 -4.69 7.66 -14.23
N ALA A 64 -5.63 6.74 -14.44
CA ALA A 64 -7.06 7.04 -14.49
C ALA A 64 -7.59 7.66 -13.18
N ARG A 65 -6.98 7.31 -12.04
CA ARG A 65 -7.35 7.83 -10.71
C ARG A 65 -6.41 8.90 -10.17
N GLN A 66 -5.55 9.46 -11.02
CA GLN A 66 -4.61 10.54 -10.67
C GLN A 66 -3.72 10.21 -9.47
N ARG A 67 -3.20 8.98 -9.44
CA ARG A 67 -2.25 8.50 -8.42
C ARG A 67 -0.84 8.57 -8.99
N LYS A 68 0.11 8.98 -8.16
CA LYS A 68 1.54 8.95 -8.49
C LYS A 68 2.05 7.52 -8.33
N TYR A 69 2.13 6.81 -9.45
CA TYR A 69 2.69 5.47 -9.52
C TYR A 69 4.22 5.51 -9.45
N ARG A 70 4.84 4.64 -8.65
CA ARG A 70 6.31 4.57 -8.51
C ARG A 70 6.87 3.40 -9.29
N THR A 71 6.37 2.20 -9.02
CA THR A 71 6.79 0.95 -9.65
C THR A 71 5.72 -0.13 -9.46
N SER A 72 5.82 -1.24 -10.19
CA SER A 72 4.98 -2.41 -9.92
C SER A 72 5.34 -3.05 -8.58
N PRO A 73 4.37 -3.50 -7.76
CA PRO A 73 4.68 -4.36 -6.62
C PRO A 73 5.47 -5.61 -7.02
N ALA A 74 5.18 -6.19 -8.19
CA ALA A 74 5.88 -7.37 -8.68
C ALA A 74 7.36 -7.12 -9.01
N ASP A 75 7.75 -5.88 -9.32
CA ASP A 75 9.14 -5.53 -9.60
C ASP A 75 9.96 -5.29 -8.30
N GLN A 76 9.32 -5.39 -7.14
CA GLN A 76 9.91 -5.20 -5.81
C GLN A 76 9.99 -6.49 -4.98
N LEU A 77 9.36 -7.58 -5.45
CA LEU A 77 9.41 -8.91 -4.85
C LEU A 77 10.66 -9.67 -5.27
#